data_AF-A0A919EVD0-F1
#
_entry.id   AF-A0A919EVD0-F1
#
_cell.length_a   1.000
_cell.length_b   1.000
_cell.length_c   1.000
_cell.angle_alpha   90.00
_cell.angle_beta   90.00
_cell.angle_gamma   90.00
#
_symmetry.space_group_name_H-M   'P 1'
#
loop_
_entity.id
_entity.type
_entity.pdbx_description
1 polymer ?
#
loop_
_entity_poly.entity_id
_entity_poly.type
_entity_poly.pdbx_seq_one_letter_code
_entity_poly.pdbx_strand_id
1 'polypeptide(L)' 'MVALAVGDRVTHDQFGLGTVVAVKGTGANAEATIDFGDTKPKRLLLRYAPVEKL' A
#
# COMPACT_ATOMS: atom_id res chain seq x y z
N MET A 1 -7.70 -13.83 -0.22
CA MET A 1 -7.26 -12.66 0.57
C MET A 1 -5.93 -12.22 0.00
N VAL A 2 -5.88 -11.10 -0.71
CA VAL A 2 -4.60 -10.57 -1.21
C VAL A 2 -3.98 -9.77 -0.07
N ALA A 3 -2.96 -10.36 0.57
CA ALA A 3 -2.12 -9.63 1.51
C ALA A 3 -1.01 -8.93 0.71
N LEU A 4 -0.87 -7.61 0.90
CA LEU A 4 0.28 -6.88 0.38
C LEU A 4 1.53 -7.27 1.17
N ALA A 5 2.64 -7.38 0.46
CA ALA A 5 3.97 -7.61 0.99
C ALA A 5 4.90 -6.47 0.60
N VAL A 6 5.97 -6.28 1.37
CA VAL A 6 7.03 -5.32 1.02
C VAL A 6 7.66 -5.74 -0.32
N GLY A 7 7.81 -4.78 -1.22
CA GLY A 7 8.26 -4.99 -2.60
C GLY A 7 7.14 -5.15 -3.61
N ASP A 8 5.89 -5.34 -3.18
CA ASP A 8 4.75 -5.40 -4.10
C ASP A 8 4.55 -4.06 -4.81
N ARG A 9 4.19 -4.13 -6.09
CA ARG A 9 3.69 -2.97 -6.83
C ARG A 9 2.18 -2.87 -6.67
N VAL A 10 1.74 -1.66 -6.45
CA VAL A 10 0.32 -1.33 -6.30
C VAL A 10 -0.01 -0.12 -7.15
N THR A 11 -1.26 -0.03 -7.58
CA THR A 11 -1.80 1.17 -8.21
C THR A 11 -2.83 1.80 -7.29
N HIS A 12 -2.88 3.13 -7.31
CA HIS A 12 -3.88 3.89 -6.59
C HIS A 12 -4.38 5.03 -7.48
N ASP A 13 -5.69 5.21 -7.61
CA ASP A 13 -6.27 6.15 -8.57
C ASP A 13 -5.80 7.60 -8.40
N GLN A 14 -5.58 8.04 -7.16
CA GLN A 14 -5.08 9.39 -6.88
C GLN A 14 -3.56 9.55 -7.01
N PHE A 15 -2.78 8.48 -6.80
CA PHE A 15 -1.32 8.59 -6.64
C PHE A 15 -0.54 7.87 -7.74
N GLY A 16 -1.21 7.08 -8.57
CA GLY A 16 -0.59 6.27 -9.60
C GLY A 16 0.08 5.02 -9.04
N LEU A 17 1.19 4.63 -9.68
CA LEU A 17 1.93 3.42 -9.35
C LEU A 17 2.83 3.65 -8.13
N GLY A 18 2.78 2.74 -7.17
CA GLY A 18 3.62 2.76 -5.98
C GLY A 18 4.20 1.40 -5.65
N THR A 19 5.19 1.41 -4.76
CA THR A 19 5.84 0.21 -4.23
C THR A 19 5.61 0.15 -2.73
N VAL A 20 5.18 -1.00 -2.23
CA VAL A 20 5.00 -1.22 -0.79
C VAL A 20 6.38 -1.30 -0.14
N VAL A 21 6.67 -0.37 0.76
CA VAL A 21 7.96 -0.31 1.48
C VAL A 21 7.86 -0.83 2.91
N ALA A 22 6.66 -0.87 3.49
CA ALA A 22 6.41 -1.49 4.79
C ALA A 22 4.96 -1.98 4.90
N VAL A 23 4.75 -3.07 5.61
CA VAL A 23 3.42 -3.53 6.01
C VAL A 23 3.46 -3.79 7.51
N LYS A 24 2.49 -3.24 8.25
CA LYS A 24 2.33 -3.43 9.69
C LYS A 24 0.92 -3.88 10.01
N GLY A 25 0.79 -4.67 11.07
CA GLY A 25 -0.50 -5.22 11.50
C GLY A 25 -0.94 -6.41 10.64
N THR A 26 -2.08 -6.99 11.00
CA THR A 26 -2.66 -8.16 10.33
C THR A 26 -4.16 -7.99 10.18
N GLY A 27 -4.75 -8.68 9.20
CA GLY A 27 -6.20 -8.68 8.96
C GLY A 27 -6.77 -7.26 8.74
N ALA A 28 -7.83 -6.92 9.47
CA ALA A 28 -8.57 -5.66 9.33
C ALA A 28 -7.80 -4.40 9.79
N ASN A 29 -6.69 -4.58 10.50
CA ASN A 29 -5.83 -3.49 10.99
C ASN A 29 -4.49 -3.44 10.27
N ALA A 30 -4.37 -4.13 9.13
CA ALA A 30 -3.18 -4.06 8.31
C ALA A 30 -3.04 -2.67 7.67
N GLU A 31 -1.84 -2.13 7.74
CA GLU A 31 -1.45 -0.80 7.30
C GLU A 31 -0.23 -0.93 6.39
N ALA A 32 -0.36 -0.45 5.16
CA ALA A 32 0.72 -0.47 4.17
C ALA A 32 1.31 0.93 4.02
N THR A 33 2.63 1.00 4.02
CA THR A 33 3.37 2.18 3.62
C THR A 33 3.79 1.99 2.18
N ILE A 34 3.34 2.88 1.31
CA ILE A 34 3.57 2.81 -0.13
C ILE A 34 4.34 4.06 -0.56
N ASP A 35 5.42 3.83 -1.28
CA ASP A 35 6.18 4.87 -1.95
C ASP A 35 5.67 5.02 -3.39
N PHE A 36 5.09 6.18 -3.70
CA PHE A 36 4.58 6.53 -5.02
C PHE A 36 5.61 7.35 -5.84
N GLY A 37 6.86 7.43 -5.41
CA GLY A 37 7.88 8.29 -6.02
C GLY A 37 7.76 9.77 -5.62
N ASP A 38 7.03 10.05 -4.53
CA ASP A 38 6.88 11.37 -3.95
C ASP A 38 7.92 11.58 -2.84
N THR A 39 8.06 12.82 -2.35
CA THR A 39 9.04 13.22 -1.33
C THR A 39 8.93 12.43 -0.02
N LYS A 40 7.76 11.87 0.28
CA LYS A 40 7.51 11.02 1.45
C LYS A 40 6.57 9.87 1.09
N PRO A 41 6.84 8.64 1.59
CA PRO A 41 5.93 7.52 1.40
C PRO A 41 4.63 7.75 2.17
N LYS A 42 3.52 7.30 1.59
CA LYS A 42 2.16 7.44 2.14
C LYS A 42 1.77 6.20 2.92
N ARG A 43 1.05 6.40 4.01
CA ARG A 43 0.59 5.31 4.87
C ARG A 43 -0.92 5.13 4.71
N LEU A 44 -1.32 3.92 4.35
CA LEU A 44 -2.67 3.59 3.94
C LEU A 44 -3.17 2.38 4.76
N LEU A 45 -4.33 2.56 5.40
CA LEU A 45 -5.04 1.49 6.07
C LEU A 45 -5.74 0.62 5.02
N LEU A 46 -5.39 -0.66 4.95
CA LEU A 46 -5.89 -1.57 3.90
C LEU A 46 -7.41 -1.78 3.95
N ARG A 47 -8.05 -1.47 5.08
CA ARG A 47 -9.51 -1.50 5.21
C ARG A 47 -10.24 -0.33 4.54
N TYR A 48 -9.55 0.79 4.32
CA TYR A 48 -10.14 2.04 3.79
C TYR A 48 -9.54 2.48 2.46
N ALA A 49 -8.36 1.98 2.11
CA ALA A 49 -7.69 2.27 0.86
C ALA A 49 -7.73 1.02 -0.04
N PRO A 50 -8.71 0.91 -0.94
CA PRO A 50 -8.66 -0.13 -1.97
C PRO A 50 -7.45 0.15 -2.86
N VAL A 51 -6.41 -0.66 -2.70
CA VAL A 51 -5.23 -0.67 -3.56
C VAL A 51 -5.23 -1.96 -4.34
N GLU A 52 -5.09 -1.86 -5.66
CA GLU A 52 -4.96 -3.04 -6.52
C GLU A 52 -3.49 -3.45 -6.57
N LYS A 53 -3.24 -4.73 -6.25
CA LYS A 53 -1.93 -5.35 -6.42
C LYS A 53 -1.76 -5.70 -7.90
N LEU A 54 -0.64 -5.27 -8.48
CA LEU A 54 -0.19 -5.65 -9.83
C LEU A 54 0.63 -6.93 -9.82
#